data_AF-A0A1Q5PRU9-F1
#
_entry.id   AF-A0A1Q5PRU9-F1
#
_cell.length_a   1.000
_cell.length_b   1.000
_cell.length_c   1.000
_cell.angle_alpha   90.00
_cell.angle_beta   90.00
_cell.angle_gamma   90.00
#
_symmetry.space_group_name_H-M   'P 1'
#
loop_
_entity.id
_entity.type
_entity.pdbx_description
1 polymer ?
#
loop_
_entity_poly.entity_id
_entity_poly.type
_entity_poly.pdbx_seq_one_letter_code
_entity_poly.pdbx_strand_id
1 'polypeptide(L)' 'MTGSIATIGYGLATLGPAIGIGMLVAKTQESLARQPEVRGPLFTNMILAIAFVEALGLLGLVAGLIF' A
#
# COMPACT_ATOMS: atom_id res chain seq x y z
N MET A 1 26.94 -6.29 16.28
CA MET A 1 25.93 -5.81 15.32
C MET A 1 24.86 -5.07 16.10
N THR A 2 24.90 -3.74 16.11
CA THR A 2 23.81 -2.91 16.63
C THR A 2 22.82 -2.68 15.50
N GLY A 3 21.73 -3.44 15.49
CA GLY A 3 20.57 -3.21 14.63
C GLY A 3 19.37 -2.89 15.49
N SER A 4 18.54 -1.92 15.07
CA SER A 4 17.30 -1.62 15.79
C SER A 4 16.24 -2.65 15.39
N ILE A 5 15.71 -3.40 16.37
CA ILE A 5 14.57 -4.30 16.18
C ILE A 5 13.38 -3.55 15.56
N ALA A 6 13.23 -2.26 15.86
CA ALA A 6 12.18 -1.41 15.29
C ALA A 6 12.29 -1.29 13.76
N THR A 7 13.50 -1.18 13.20
CA THR A 7 13.71 -1.17 11.74
C THR A 7 13.29 -2.47 11.07
N ILE A 8 13.50 -3.62 11.72
CA ILE A 8 13.06 -4.93 11.21
C ILE A 8 11.54 -5.03 11.30
N GLY A 9 10.95 -4.63 12.44
CA GLY A 9 9.51 -4.61 12.64
C GLY A 9 8.79 -3.74 11.61
N TYR A 10 9.33 -2.54 11.32
CA TYR A 10 8.81 -1.68 10.27
C TYR A 10 8.92 -2.32 8.88
N GLY A 11 10.07 -2.90 8.54
CA GLY A 11 10.24 -3.61 7.27
C GLY A 11 9.19 -4.71 7.08
N LEU A 12 8.88 -5.48 8.13
CA LEU A 12 7.82 -6.49 8.10
C LEU A 12 6.41 -5.88 7.96
N ALA A 13 6.14 -4.75 8.64
CA ALA A 13 4.86 -4.05 8.54
C ALA A 13 4.55 -3.56 7.11
N THR A 14 5.59 -3.24 6.31
CA THR A 14 5.41 -2.78 4.92
C THR A 14 5.02 -3.89 3.94
N LEU A 15 5.14 -5.17 4.29
CA LEU A 15 4.82 -6.27 3.38
C LEU A 15 3.34 -6.33 2.98
N GLY A 16 2.44 -6.09 3.95
CA GLY A 16 0.99 -6.05 3.70
C GLY A 16 0.62 -4.95 2.70
N PRO A 17 1.01 -3.69 2.95
CA PRO A 17 0.79 -2.59 2.01
C PRO A 17 1.40 -2.83 0.63
N ALA A 18 2.65 -3.32 0.57
CA ALA A 18 3.32 -3.59 -0.70
C ALA A 18 2.54 -4.59 -1.57
N ILE A 19 2.05 -5.68 -0.97
CA ILE A 19 1.25 -6.69 -1.68
C ILE A 19 -0.11 -6.10 -2.07
N GLY A 20 -0.80 -5.43 -1.14
CA GLY A 20 -2.13 -4.87 -1.37
C GLY A 20 -2.14 -3.82 -2.49
N ILE A 21 -1.18 -2.89 -2.47
CA ILE A 21 -1.02 -1.86 -3.50
C ILE A 21 -0.66 -2.49 -4.83
N GLY A 22 0.28 -3.45 -4.84
CA GLY A 22 0.65 -4.18 -6.06
C GLY A 22 -0.55 -4.83 -6.74
N MET A 23 -1.41 -5.49 -5.97
CA MET A 23 -2.64 -6.11 -6.48
C MET A 23 -3.66 -5.06 -6.97
N LEU A 24 -3.91 -4.00 -6.19
CA LEU A 24 -4.85 -2.94 -6.55
C LEU A 24 -4.45 -2.24 -7.86
N VAL A 25 -3.18 -1.88 -7.98
CA VAL A 25 -2.65 -1.22 -9.18
C VAL A 25 -2.72 -2.18 -10.37
N ALA A 26 -2.26 -3.42 -10.23
CA ALA A 26 -2.32 -4.40 -11.32
C ALA A 26 -3.75 -4.59 -11.85
N LYS A 27 -4.73 -4.78 -10.94
CA LYS A 27 -6.14 -4.95 -11.32
C LYS A 27 -6.76 -3.70 -11.92
N THR A 28 -6.37 -2.53 -11.45
CA THR A 28 -6.79 -1.26 -12.05
C THR A 28 -6.26 -1.16 -13.48
N GLN A 29 -4.97 -1.44 -13.72
CA GLN A 29 -4.39 -1.41 -15.05
C GLN A 29 -5.01 -2.43 -16.01
N GLU A 30 -5.25 -3.68 -15.55
CA GLU A 30 -5.98 -4.68 -16.31
C GLU A 30 -7.40 -4.21 -16.70
N SER A 31 -8.10 -3.53 -15.79
CA SER A 31 -9.46 -3.03 -16.01
C SER A 31 -9.47 -1.86 -16.99
N LEU A 32 -8.51 -0.93 -16.86
CA LEU A 32 -8.35 0.21 -17.77
C LEU A 32 -7.96 -0.22 -19.19
N ALA A 33 -7.16 -1.30 -19.32
CA ALA A 33 -6.84 -1.86 -20.63
C ALA A 33 -8.07 -2.47 -21.33
N ARG A 34 -9.04 -2.98 -20.56
CA ARG A 34 -10.30 -3.54 -21.09
C ARG A 34 -11.37 -2.49 -21.35
N GLN A 35 -11.48 -1.48 -20.50
CA GLN A 35 -12.50 -0.43 -20.56
C GLN A 35 -11.86 0.95 -20.26
N PRO A 36 -11.32 1.63 -21.27
CA PRO A 36 -10.70 2.95 -21.10
C PRO A 36 -11.69 4.03 -20.62
N GLU A 37 -12.98 3.89 -20.92
CA GLU A 37 -14.05 4.85 -20.60
C GLU A 37 -14.30 5.01 -19.09
N VAL A 38 -13.99 3.99 -18.28
CA VAL A 38 -14.16 4.03 -16.82
C VAL A 38 -12.93 4.58 -16.08
N ARG A 39 -11.97 5.20 -16.79
CA ARG A 39 -10.69 5.66 -16.21
C ARG A 39 -10.84 6.59 -15.00
N GLY A 40 -11.69 7.61 -15.09
CA GLY A 40 -11.83 8.59 -14.01
C GLY A 40 -12.30 7.95 -12.69
N PRO A 41 -13.46 7.25 -12.69
CA PRO A 41 -13.95 6.56 -11.50
C PRO A 41 -12.99 5.48 -10.97
N LEU A 42 -12.42 4.65 -11.85
CA LEU A 42 -11.48 3.58 -11.42
C LEU A 42 -10.23 4.15 -10.77
N PHE A 43 -9.63 5.20 -11.35
CA PHE A 43 -8.44 5.83 -10.78
C PHE A 43 -8.75 6.42 -9.40
N THR A 44 -9.89 7.09 -9.24
CA THR A 44 -10.31 7.67 -7.96
C THR A 44 -10.48 6.58 -6.89
N ASN A 45 -11.16 5.48 -7.23
CA ASN A 45 -11.34 4.36 -6.32
C ASN A 45 -10.02 3.67 -5.97
N MET A 46 -9.10 3.54 -6.94
CA MET A 46 -7.78 2.96 -6.72
C MET A 46 -6.98 3.78 -5.71
N ILE A 47 -6.92 5.11 -5.86
CA ILE A 47 -6.18 5.98 -4.93
C ILE A 47 -6.77 5.90 -3.51
N LEU A 48 -8.09 5.91 -3.39
CA LEU A 48 -8.75 5.76 -2.09
C LEU A 48 -8.43 4.40 -1.44
N ALA A 49 -8.47 3.32 -2.21
CA ALA A 49 -8.12 1.98 -1.73
C ALA A 49 -6.64 1.89 -1.32
N ILE A 50 -5.73 2.48 -2.09
CA ILE A 50 -4.30 2.58 -1.74
C ILE A 50 -4.13 3.31 -0.41
N ALA A 51 -4.83 4.42 -0.19
CA ALA A 51 -4.75 5.16 1.07
C ALA A 51 -5.20 4.31 2.29
N PHE A 52 -6.26 3.51 2.14
CA PHE A 52 -6.70 2.60 3.21
C PHE A 52 -5.70 1.46 3.45
N VAL A 53 -5.08 0.94 2.39
CA VAL A 53 -4.04 -0.09 2.51
C VAL A 53 -2.78 0.46 3.19
N GLU A 54 -2.36 1.67 2.82
CA GLU A 54 -1.22 2.37 3.43
C GLU A 54 -1.45 2.77 4.88
N ALA A 55 -2.69 2.99 5.31
CA ALA A 55 -2.98 3.37 6.69
C ALA A 55 -2.36 2.39 7.70
N LEU A 56 -2.34 1.07 7.39
CA LEU A 56 -1.70 0.06 8.23
C LEU A 56 -0.16 0.12 8.16
N GLY A 57 0.41 0.44 7.00
CA GLY A 57 1.85 0.64 6.84
C GLY A 57 2.38 1.83 7.61
N LEU A 58 1.66 2.94 7.57
CA LEU A 58 1.96 4.16 8.32
C LEU A 58 1.85 3.94 9.83
N LEU A 59 0.90 3.12 10.31
CA LEU A 59 0.86 2.72 11.71
C LEU A 59 2.11 1.92 12.11
N GLY A 60 2.62 1.07 11.22
CA GLY A 60 3.91 0.38 11.40
C GLY A 60 5.10 1.33 11.50
N LEU A 61 5.13 2.38 10.66
CA LEU A 61 6.15 3.44 10.74
C LEU A 61 6.08 4.16 12.08
N VAL A 62 4.88 4.58 12.49
CA VAL A 62 4.66 5.27 13.77
C VAL A 62 5.11 4.41 14.93
N ALA A 63 4.77 3.11 14.94
CA ALA A 63 5.24 2.19 15.96
C ALA A 63 6.77 2.09 15.99
N GLY A 64 7.44 1.97 14.85
CA GLY A 64 8.90 1.89 14.76
C GLY A 64 9.65 3.18 15.14
N LEU A 65 8.96 4.32 15.24
CA LEU A 65 9.52 5.58 15.74
C LEU A 65 9.30 5.77 17.25
N ILE A 66 8.24 5.17 17.79
CA ILE A 66 7.86 5.32 19.21
C ILE A 66 8.57 4.31 20.10
N PHE A 67 8.76 3.08 19.61
CA PHE A 67 9.31 1.94 20.37
C PHE A 67 10.72 1.58 19.89
#